data_AF-I3DIL9-F1
#
_entry.id   AF-I3DIL9-F1
#
_cell.length_a   1.000
_cell.length_b   1.000
_cell.length_c   1.000
_cell.angle_alpha   90.00
_cell.angle_beta   90.00
_cell.angle_gamma   90.00
#
_symmetry.space_group_name_H-M   'P 1'
#
loop_
_entity.id
_entity.type
_entity.pdbx_description
1 polymer ?
#
loop_
_entity_poly.entity_id
_entity_poly.type
_entity_poly.pdbx_seq_one_letter_code
_entity_poly.pdbx_strand_id
1 'polypeptide(L)'
;MKKIVKYFVILIVFSFFAFWFYTIYMTKLTGCSVKSGDAVFQDRLVCDKQEIVPTGYLSSMLQEPNLIARAVSTYKEGDKLCYTDEQKFYIYNIKKKTTQVLSLEEFIKVNHSQFKLSSDFYTLPDDYLKEFANNCKK
;
A
#
# COMPACT_ATOMS: atom_id res chain seq x y z
N MET A 1 6.66 -19.58 35.75
CA MET A 1 5.61 -19.09 34.83
C MET A 1 5.33 -17.59 34.92
N LYS A 2 5.05 -16.98 36.09
CA LYS A 2 4.67 -15.54 36.19
C LYS A 2 5.69 -14.53 35.62
N LYS A 3 7.01 -14.80 35.72
CA LYS A 3 8.06 -13.89 35.18
C LYS A 3 8.10 -13.88 33.65
N ILE A 4 8.01 -15.04 33.00
CA ILE A 4 8.06 -15.17 31.53
C ILE A 4 6.85 -14.49 30.88
N VAL A 5 5.65 -14.67 31.45
CA VAL A 5 4.44 -13.98 30.99
C VAL A 5 4.58 -12.47 31.09
N LYS A 6 5.19 -11.96 32.17
CA LYS A 6 5.43 -10.52 32.36
C LYS A 6 6.39 -9.96 31.30
N TYR A 7 7.46 -10.69 30.95
CA TYR A 7 8.36 -10.31 29.85
C TYR A 7 7.66 -10.32 28.49
N PHE A 8 6.83 -11.33 28.20
CA PHE A 8 6.10 -11.43 26.95
C PHE A 8 5.11 -10.27 26.75
N VAL A 9 4.38 -9.91 27.81
CA VAL A 9 3.46 -8.76 27.80
C VAL A 9 4.22 -7.45 27.55
N ILE A 10 5.37 -7.25 28.22
CA ILE A 10 6.22 -6.07 27.99
C ILE A 10 6.69 -6.01 26.53
N LEU A 11 7.09 -7.14 25.95
CA LEU A 11 7.59 -7.20 24.58
C LEU A 11 6.49 -6.89 23.55
N ILE A 12 5.26 -7.40 23.78
CA ILE A 12 4.10 -7.05 22.96
C ILE A 12 3.82 -5.56 23.04
N VAL A 13 3.76 -4.99 24.25
CA VAL A 13 3.52 -3.55 24.45
C VAL A 13 4.59 -2.71 23.77
N PHE A 14 5.86 -3.08 23.90
CA PHE A 14 6.97 -2.38 23.25
C PHE A 14 6.88 -2.45 21.72
N SER A 15 6.47 -3.61 21.17
CA SER A 15 6.26 -3.79 19.74
C SER A 15 5.09 -2.92 19.23
N PHE A 16 4.01 -2.83 20.01
CA PHE A 16 2.90 -1.91 19.72
C PHE A 16 3.35 -0.45 19.71
N PHE A 17 4.13 -0.03 20.71
CA PHE A 17 4.68 1.33 20.73
C PHE A 17 5.60 1.61 19.54
N ALA A 18 6.51 0.68 19.22
CA ALA A 18 7.39 0.81 18.06
C ALA A 18 6.60 0.96 16.75
N PHE A 19 5.54 0.16 16.57
CA PHE A 19 4.63 0.26 15.43
C PHE A 19 3.90 1.61 15.38
N TRP A 20 3.41 2.10 16.52
CA TRP A 20 2.77 3.41 16.63
C TRP A 20 3.72 4.56 16.28
N PHE A 21 4.94 4.55 16.83
CA PHE A 21 5.96 5.56 16.53
C PHE A 21 6.35 5.53 15.06
N TYR A 22 6.52 4.34 14.46
CA TYR A 22 6.79 4.19 13.03
C TYR A 22 5.67 4.78 12.17
N THR A 23 4.41 4.51 12.52
CA THR A 23 3.24 5.05 11.79
C THR A 23 3.20 6.58 11.88
N ILE A 24 3.39 7.16 13.06
CA ILE A 24 3.44 8.62 13.25
C ILE A 24 4.61 9.23 12.48
N TYR A 25 5.79 8.60 12.52
CA TYR A 25 6.98 9.04 11.80
C TYR A 25 6.73 9.05 10.29
N MET A 26 6.18 7.96 9.74
CA MET A 26 5.82 7.85 8.33
C MET A 26 4.83 8.93 7.91
N THR A 27 3.76 9.16 8.69
CA THR A 27 2.79 10.21 8.39
C THR A 27 3.39 11.61 8.47
N LYS A 28 4.24 11.90 9.46
CA LYS A 28 4.93 13.20 9.57
C LYS A 28 5.90 13.44 8.40
N LEU A 29 6.64 12.41 8.00
CA LEU A 29 7.66 12.52 6.96
C LEU A 29 7.03 12.64 5.57
N THR A 30 6.02 11.83 5.28
CA THR A 30 5.42 11.74 3.94
C THR A 30 4.21 12.65 3.75
N GLY A 31 3.56 13.08 4.84
CA GLY A 31 2.25 13.72 4.80
C GLY A 31 1.12 12.74 4.43
N CYS A 32 1.42 11.43 4.36
CA CYS A 32 0.51 10.42 3.85
C CYS A 32 -0.25 9.69 4.97
N SER A 33 -1.52 9.40 4.67
CA SER A 33 -2.42 8.61 5.50
C SER A 33 -3.21 7.65 4.63
N VAL A 34 -3.36 6.41 5.09
CA VAL A 34 -4.30 5.45 4.50
C VAL A 34 -5.68 5.75 5.06
N LYS A 35 -6.66 5.98 4.19
CA LYS A 35 -8.06 6.14 4.56
C LYS A 35 -8.81 4.91 4.09
N SER A 36 -9.52 4.24 5.01
CA SER A 36 -10.38 3.13 4.65
C SER A 36 -11.46 3.57 3.67
N GLY A 37 -11.67 2.76 2.63
CA GLY A 37 -12.82 2.90 1.74
C GLY A 37 -14.05 2.18 2.28
N ASP A 38 -15.15 2.24 1.52
CA ASP A 38 -16.44 1.64 1.93
C ASP A 38 -16.47 0.11 1.72
N ALA A 39 -15.42 -0.46 1.12
CA ALA A 39 -15.29 -1.90 0.88
C ALA A 39 -13.83 -2.39 1.02
N VAL A 40 -13.67 -3.72 1.02
CA VAL A 40 -12.38 -4.42 1.08
C VAL A 40 -11.44 -3.90 -0.02
N PHE A 41 -10.17 -3.65 0.26
CA PHE A 41 -9.21 -3.07 -0.70
C PHE A 41 -9.65 -1.77 -1.41
N GLN A 42 -10.62 -1.01 -0.86
CA GLN A 42 -10.90 0.37 -1.30
C GLN A 42 -10.12 1.41 -0.50
N ASP A 43 -9.11 0.96 0.24
CA ASP A 43 -8.22 1.86 0.92
C ASP A 43 -7.64 2.89 -0.06
N ARG A 44 -7.53 4.11 0.41
CA ARG A 44 -7.06 5.26 -0.34
C ARG A 44 -5.80 5.76 0.29
N LEU A 45 -4.83 6.14 -0.52
CA LEU A 45 -3.62 6.79 -0.03
C LEU A 45 -3.73 8.28 -0.29
N VAL A 46 -3.82 9.07 0.79
CA VAL A 46 -3.93 10.53 0.71
C VAL A 46 -2.67 11.14 1.30
N CYS A 47 -1.93 11.91 0.51
CA CYS A 47 -0.71 12.61 0.91
C CYS A 47 -0.91 14.12 0.79
N ASP A 48 -0.73 14.87 1.87
CA ASP A 48 -0.89 16.34 1.88
C ASP A 48 -2.23 16.82 1.29
N LYS A 49 -3.31 16.13 1.63
CA LYS A 49 -4.68 16.35 1.11
C LYS A 49 -4.88 16.04 -0.38
N GLN A 50 -3.85 15.56 -1.08
CA GLN A 50 -3.97 15.01 -2.43
C GLN A 50 -4.23 13.51 -2.36
N GLU A 51 -5.25 13.05 -3.08
CA GLU A 51 -5.48 11.62 -3.26
C GLU A 51 -4.45 11.08 -4.26
N ILE A 52 -3.54 10.24 -3.78
CA ILE A 52 -2.48 9.63 -4.59
C ILE A 52 -2.98 8.31 -5.16
N VAL A 53 -3.52 7.45 -4.30
CA VAL A 53 -4.18 6.20 -4.70
C VAL A 53 -5.67 6.35 -4.41
N PRO A 54 -6.53 6.43 -5.44
CA PRO A 54 -7.95 6.69 -5.25
C PRO A 54 -8.74 5.46 -4.80
N THR A 55 -8.35 4.26 -5.24
CA THR A 55 -8.96 2.97 -4.87
C THR A 55 -7.95 1.84 -5.07
N GLY A 56 -8.26 0.64 -4.58
CA GLY A 56 -7.47 -0.56 -4.88
C GLY A 56 -6.11 -0.60 -4.19
N TYR A 57 -5.86 0.25 -3.18
CA TYR A 57 -4.58 0.28 -2.48
C TYR A 57 -4.28 -1.08 -1.84
N LEU A 58 -3.07 -1.57 -2.05
CA LEU A 58 -2.59 -2.81 -1.43
C LEU A 58 -1.51 -2.52 -0.39
N SER A 59 -0.47 -1.78 -0.76
CA SER A 59 0.62 -1.44 0.14
C SER A 59 1.46 -0.29 -0.40
N SER A 60 2.36 0.22 0.43
CA SER A 60 3.36 1.21 0.04
C SER A 60 4.71 0.94 0.69
N MET A 61 5.76 1.45 0.07
CA MET A 61 7.13 1.40 0.57
C MET A 61 7.78 2.76 0.42
N LEU A 62 8.40 3.24 1.50
CA LEU A 62 9.16 4.48 1.50
C LEU A 62 10.59 4.22 1.03
N GLN A 63 11.00 4.94 -0.01
CA GLN A 63 12.38 5.07 -0.46
C GLN A 63 12.66 6.54 -0.76
N GLU A 64 13.12 7.27 0.25
CA GLU A 64 13.28 8.72 0.16
C GLU A 64 14.06 9.16 -1.09
N PRO A 65 13.58 10.18 -1.83
CA PRO A 65 12.47 11.08 -1.47
C PRO A 65 11.09 10.60 -1.94
N ASN A 66 10.94 9.32 -2.34
CA ASN A 66 9.73 8.79 -2.95
C ASN A 66 8.98 7.84 -2.02
N LEU A 67 7.66 7.92 -2.03
CA LEU A 67 6.77 6.88 -1.52
C LEU A 67 6.20 6.12 -2.71
N ILE A 68 6.45 4.83 -2.77
CA ILE A 68 6.01 3.95 -3.86
C ILE A 68 4.80 3.18 -3.34
N ALA A 69 3.62 3.49 -3.86
CA ALA A 69 2.40 2.76 -3.53
C ALA A 69 1.99 1.85 -4.69
N ARG A 70 1.49 0.66 -4.36
CA ARG A 70 0.94 -0.29 -5.32
C ARG A 70 -0.55 -0.43 -5.10
N ALA A 71 -1.28 -0.52 -6.20
CA ALA A 71 -2.72 -0.70 -6.22
C ALA A 71 -3.13 -1.63 -7.37
N VAL A 72 -4.37 -2.08 -7.32
CA VAL A 72 -5.06 -2.78 -8.41
C VAL A 72 -6.11 -1.88 -9.03
N SER A 73 -6.35 -2.02 -10.31
CA SER A 73 -7.46 -1.35 -10.95
C SER A 73 -8.77 -1.94 -10.46
N THR A 74 -9.74 -1.06 -10.23
CA THR A 74 -11.09 -1.42 -9.84
C THR A 74 -12.08 -0.69 -10.72
N TYR A 75 -13.23 -1.30 -10.97
CA TYR A 75 -14.34 -0.68 -11.70
C TYR A 75 -15.67 -1.05 -11.02
N LYS A 76 -16.74 -0.34 -11.37
CA LYS A 76 -18.09 -0.65 -10.88
C LYS A 76 -18.91 -1.29 -11.99
N GLU A 77 -19.62 -2.34 -11.66
CA GLU A 77 -20.61 -2.99 -12.52
C GLU A 77 -21.94 -3.06 -11.77
N GLY A 78 -22.82 -2.09 -12.03
CA GLY A 78 -23.98 -1.82 -11.17
C GLY A 78 -23.54 -1.43 -9.76
N ASP A 79 -24.11 -2.10 -8.75
CA ASP A 79 -23.79 -1.88 -7.33
C ASP A 79 -22.58 -2.68 -6.84
N LYS A 80 -21.94 -3.49 -7.70
CA LYS A 80 -20.79 -4.32 -7.34
C LYS A 80 -19.48 -3.61 -7.66
N LEU A 81 -18.53 -3.70 -6.73
CA LEU A 81 -17.14 -3.33 -6.99
C LEU A 81 -16.38 -4.54 -7.55
N CYS A 82 -15.71 -4.29 -8.66
CA CYS A 82 -15.01 -5.29 -9.43
C CYS A 82 -13.51 -5.02 -9.37
N TYR A 83 -12.74 -6.03 -8.98
CA TYR A 83 -11.29 -5.93 -8.92
C TYR A 83 -10.65 -6.65 -10.12
N THR A 84 -9.49 -6.16 -10.55
CA THR A 84 -8.74 -6.77 -11.65
C THR A 84 -7.37 -7.27 -11.17
N ASP A 85 -6.70 -8.01 -12.03
CA ASP A 85 -5.27 -8.36 -11.92
C ASP A 85 -4.34 -7.24 -12.43
N GLU A 86 -4.89 -6.16 -13.00
CA GLU A 86 -4.12 -5.04 -13.53
C GLU A 86 -3.61 -4.15 -12.40
N GLN A 87 -2.29 -4.12 -12.21
CA GLN A 87 -1.65 -3.32 -11.17
C GLN A 87 -1.27 -1.91 -11.66
N LYS A 88 -1.37 -0.94 -10.76
CA LYS A 88 -0.87 0.43 -10.92
C LYS A 88 0.10 0.77 -9.79
N PHE A 89 1.18 1.44 -10.14
CA PHE A 89 2.23 1.87 -9.23
C PHE A 89 2.31 3.38 -9.21
N TYR A 90 2.18 3.96 -8.01
CA TYR A 90 2.16 5.39 -7.77
C TYR A 90 3.46 5.78 -7.07
N ILE A 91 4.33 6.49 -7.79
CA ILE A 91 5.59 7.00 -7.26
C ILE A 91 5.35 8.45 -6.87
N TYR A 92 5.10 8.68 -5.58
CA TYR A 92 4.89 10.00 -5.00
C TYR A 92 6.22 10.59 -4.53
N ASN A 93 6.65 11.69 -5.14
CA ASN A 93 7.81 12.44 -4.67
C ASN A 93 7.41 13.38 -3.53
N ILE A 94 7.89 13.09 -2.32
CA ILE A 94 7.49 13.79 -1.09
C ILE A 94 7.96 15.25 -1.10
N LYS A 95 9.10 15.55 -1.71
CA LYS A 95 9.65 16.92 -1.75
C LYS A 95 8.95 17.79 -2.79
N LYS A 96 8.73 17.24 -3.99
CA LYS A 96 8.14 17.94 -5.13
C LYS A 96 6.61 17.93 -5.14
N LYS A 97 5.99 17.06 -4.32
CA LYS A 97 4.53 16.87 -4.25
C LYS A 97 3.92 16.47 -5.60
N THR A 98 4.62 15.60 -6.33
CA THR A 98 4.22 15.12 -7.65
C THR A 98 4.08 13.60 -7.63
N THR A 99 3.12 13.08 -8.39
CA THR A 99 2.89 11.63 -8.51
C THR A 99 3.08 11.19 -9.95
N GLN A 100 3.91 10.17 -10.15
CA GLN A 100 3.96 9.43 -11.41
C GLN A 100 3.18 8.13 -11.25
N VAL A 101 2.34 7.79 -12.23
CA VAL A 101 1.58 6.54 -12.26
C VAL A 101 2.14 5.67 -13.37
N LEU A 102 2.45 4.42 -13.05
CA LEU A 102 3.06 3.45 -13.96
C LEU A 102 2.24 2.16 -13.98
N SER A 103 2.19 1.52 -15.14
CA SER A 103 1.82 0.11 -15.27
C SER A 103 2.88 -0.81 -14.65
N LEU A 104 2.58 -2.10 -14.51
CA LEU A 104 3.54 -3.10 -14.02
C LEU A 104 4.81 -3.16 -14.88
N GLU A 105 4.68 -3.18 -16.20
CA GLU A 105 5.83 -3.26 -17.10
C GLU A 105 6.74 -2.03 -17.00
N GLU A 106 6.15 -0.84 -16.94
CA GLU A 106 6.90 0.40 -16.76
C GLU A 106 7.56 0.46 -15.38
N PHE A 107 6.83 0.05 -14.34
CA PHE A 107 7.35 0.00 -12.99
C PHE A 107 8.54 -0.95 -12.88
N ILE A 108 8.50 -2.15 -13.48
CA ILE A 108 9.62 -3.11 -13.46
C ILE A 108 10.88 -2.48 -14.05
N LYS A 109 10.76 -1.75 -15.17
CA LYS A 109 11.89 -1.04 -15.82
C LYS A 109 12.50 0.02 -14.89
N VAL A 110 11.66 0.83 -14.25
CA VAL A 110 12.10 1.87 -13.31
C VAL A 110 12.67 1.24 -12.03
N ASN A 111 12.04 0.19 -11.50
CA ASN A 111 12.46 -0.51 -10.30
C ASN A 111 13.85 -1.12 -10.47
N HIS A 112 14.13 -1.77 -11.60
CA HIS A 112 15.44 -2.38 -11.87
C HIS A 112 16.60 -1.35 -11.82
N SER A 113 16.35 -0.12 -12.28
CA SER A 113 17.37 0.92 -12.37
C SER A 113 17.45 1.85 -11.15
N GLN A 114 16.32 2.11 -10.48
CA GLN A 114 16.24 3.14 -9.43
C GLN A 114 15.99 2.57 -8.03
N PHE A 115 14.95 1.76 -7.86
CA PHE A 115 14.43 1.40 -6.53
C PHE A 115 14.93 0.06 -6.00
N LYS A 116 15.21 -0.89 -6.89
CA LYS A 116 15.72 -2.24 -6.60
C LYS A 116 14.90 -3.00 -5.55
N LEU A 117 13.57 -2.83 -5.58
CA LEU A 117 12.64 -3.56 -4.73
C LEU A 117 12.54 -5.02 -5.18
N SER A 118 12.37 -5.94 -4.21
CA SER A 118 12.11 -7.36 -4.47
C SER A 118 10.88 -7.55 -5.36
N SER A 119 10.86 -8.62 -6.15
CA SER A 119 9.68 -9.05 -6.91
C SER A 119 8.44 -9.19 -6.04
N ASP A 120 8.60 -9.62 -4.78
CA ASP A 120 7.50 -9.78 -3.83
C ASP A 120 6.71 -8.48 -3.61
N PHE A 121 7.35 -7.32 -3.81
CA PHE A 121 6.69 -6.02 -3.73
C PHE A 121 5.68 -5.80 -4.86
N TYR A 122 5.88 -6.36 -6.04
CA TYR A 122 4.99 -6.17 -7.18
C TYR A 122 4.30 -7.45 -7.65
N THR A 123 4.56 -8.60 -7.02
CA THR A 123 3.74 -9.80 -7.18
C THR A 123 2.44 -9.69 -6.38
N LEU A 124 1.31 -10.00 -7.02
CA LEU A 124 0.02 -10.08 -6.33
C LEU A 124 -0.05 -11.34 -5.45
N PRO A 125 -0.63 -11.26 -4.24
CA PRO A 125 -0.85 -12.43 -3.39
C PRO A 125 -1.79 -13.47 -4.04
N ASP A 126 -1.50 -14.76 -3.83
CA ASP A 126 -2.28 -15.87 -4.40
C ASP A 126 -3.73 -15.91 -3.91
N ASP A 127 -3.96 -15.56 -2.65
CA ASP A 127 -5.29 -15.43 -2.03
C ASP A 127 -6.09 -14.31 -2.71
N TYR A 128 -5.45 -13.17 -2.97
CA TYR A 128 -6.06 -12.08 -3.73
C TYR A 128 -6.48 -12.54 -5.13
N LEU A 129 -5.60 -13.25 -5.85
CA LEU A 129 -5.88 -13.75 -7.19
C LEU A 129 -7.04 -14.74 -7.23
N LYS A 130 -7.17 -15.60 -6.21
CA LYS A 130 -8.24 -16.61 -6.14
C LYS A 130 -9.59 -16.03 -5.76
N GLU A 131 -9.60 -15.09 -4.81
CA GLU A 131 -10.84 -14.61 -4.18
C GLU A 131 -11.39 -13.34 -4.82
N PHE A 132 -10.52 -12.44 -5.29
CA PHE A 132 -10.92 -11.08 -5.69
C PHE A 132 -10.64 -10.75 -7.16
N ALA A 133 -9.53 -11.22 -7.72
CA ALA A 133 -9.15 -10.86 -9.08
C ALA A 133 -10.22 -11.31 -10.10
N ASN A 134 -10.66 -10.38 -10.93
CA ASN A 134 -11.70 -10.58 -11.95
C ASN A 134 -13.03 -11.12 -11.37
N ASN A 135 -13.37 -10.79 -10.12
CA ASN A 135 -14.57 -11.26 -9.44
C ASN A 135 -15.90 -10.97 -10.16
N CYS A 136 -15.96 -9.94 -11.02
CA CYS A 136 -17.15 -9.61 -11.80
C CYS A 136 -17.17 -10.14 -13.23
N LYS A 137 -16.05 -10.67 -13.75
CA LYS A 137 -16.03 -11.31 -15.09
C LYS A 137 -16.49 -12.76 -15.06
N LYS A 138 -17.09 -13.20 -13.95
CA LYS A 138 -17.60 -14.56 -13.73
C LYS A 138 -19.06 -14.66 -14.13
#